data_AF-A0A2D4KAF3-F1
#
_entry.id   AF-A0A2D4KAF3-F1
#
_cell.length_a   1.000
_cell.length_b   1.000
_cell.length_c   1.000
_cell.angle_alpha   90.00
_cell.angle_beta   90.00
_cell.angle_gamma   90.00
#
_symmetry.space_group_name_H-M   'P 1'
#
loop_
_entity.id
_entity.type
_entity.pdbx_description
1 polymer ?
#
loop_
_entity_poly.entity_id
_entity_poly.type
_entity_poly.pdbx_seq_one_letter_code
_entity_poly.pdbx_strand_id
1 'polypeptide(L)'
;TTVTLSIVIDKLSPRLAQLKVIHKVFSTGVAEVPPDTRNVVRASHLLNTLYKAILDYDNIGEASEQTVSLLFSLWVETVRPYLQTVDEWIVHGNLFDPAKEFIIQRNKNVSVNHRDFWYATYTLYSV
;
A
#
# COMPACT_ATOMS: atom_id res chain seq x y z
N THR A 1 -13.54 -15.04 40.26
CA THR A 1 -13.78 -13.65 39.83
C THR A 1 -14.83 -13.67 38.74
N THR A 2 -15.99 -13.06 38.94
CA THR A 2 -17.07 -13.05 37.94
C THR A 2 -16.75 -12.00 36.88
N VAL A 3 -16.64 -12.42 35.63
CA VAL A 3 -16.44 -11.53 34.48
C VAL A 3 -17.79 -11.35 33.79
N THR A 4 -18.31 -10.13 33.79
CA THR A 4 -19.56 -9.78 33.12
C THR A 4 -19.30 -9.35 31.67
N LEU A 5 -20.34 -9.38 30.83
CA LEU A 5 -20.25 -8.93 29.44
C LEU A 5 -19.77 -7.48 29.33
N SER A 6 -20.22 -6.58 30.21
CA SER A 6 -19.77 -5.18 30.25
C SER A 6 -18.26 -5.09 30.47
N ILE A 7 -17.71 -5.84 31.44
CA ILE A 7 -16.28 -5.84 31.74
C ILE A 7 -15.46 -6.29 30.52
N VAL A 8 -15.95 -7.27 29.76
CA VAL A 8 -15.28 -7.73 28.54
C VAL A 8 -15.33 -6.67 27.44
N ILE A 9 -16.49 -6.06 27.22
CA ILE A 9 -16.68 -5.01 26.20
C ILE A 9 -15.76 -3.82 26.47
N ASP A 10 -15.70 -3.34 27.72
CA ASP A 10 -14.86 -2.19 28.08
C ASP A 10 -13.37 -2.49 27.86
N LYS A 11 -12.93 -3.72 28.17
CA LYS A 11 -11.55 -4.16 27.93
C LYS A 11 -11.21 -4.31 26.45
N LEU A 12 -12.16 -4.72 25.61
CA LEU A 12 -11.95 -4.93 24.18
C LEU A 12 -12.13 -3.66 23.35
N SER A 13 -12.82 -2.64 23.89
CA SER A 13 -13.12 -1.36 23.23
C SER A 13 -11.95 -0.78 22.41
N PRO A 14 -10.72 -0.62 22.93
CA PRO A 14 -9.62 -0.08 22.13
C PRO A 14 -9.22 -0.97 20.94
N ARG A 15 -9.28 -2.30 21.09
CA ARG A 15 -8.98 -3.25 20.00
C ARG A 15 -10.09 -3.26 18.95
N LEU A 16 -11.34 -3.13 19.37
CA LEU A 16 -12.47 -3.01 18.46
C LEU A 16 -12.41 -1.71 17.65
N ALA A 17 -11.95 -0.61 18.25
CA ALA A 17 -11.70 0.64 17.54
C ALA A 17 -10.61 0.45 16.47
N GLN A 18 -9.47 -0.16 16.81
CA GLN A 18 -8.41 -0.50 15.84
C GLN A 18 -8.92 -1.37 14.68
N LEU A 19 -9.75 -2.38 14.98
CA LEU A 19 -10.36 -3.26 13.99
C LEU A 19 -11.25 -2.51 13.00
N LYS A 20 -12.01 -1.53 13.48
CA LYS A 20 -12.82 -0.66 12.60
C LYS A 20 -11.94 0.14 11.64
N VAL A 21 -10.80 0.65 12.10
CA VAL A 21 -9.86 1.39 11.25
C VAL A 21 -9.26 0.47 10.19
N ILE A 22 -8.76 -0.71 10.57
CA ILE A 22 -8.22 -1.70 9.63
C ILE A 22 -9.27 -2.09 8.59
N HIS A 23 -10.51 -2.36 9.04
CA HIS A 23 -11.61 -2.71 8.14
C HIS A 23 -11.91 -1.59 7.13
N LYS A 24 -11.89 -0.33 7.57
CA LYS A 24 -12.07 0.82 6.67
C LYS A 24 -10.99 0.87 5.59
N VAL A 25 -9.72 0.77 5.98
CA VAL A 25 -8.60 0.76 5.04
C VAL A 25 -8.68 -0.42 4.07
N PHE A 26 -9.00 -1.62 4.56
CA PHE A 26 -9.19 -2.81 3.73
C PHE A 26 -10.35 -2.65 2.75
N SER A 27 -11.49 -2.12 3.20
CA SER A 27 -12.67 -1.93 2.36
C SER A 27 -12.34 -1.01 1.19
N THR A 28 -11.77 0.16 1.48
CA THR A 28 -11.43 1.16 0.45
C THR A 28 -10.24 0.75 -0.41
N GLY A 29 -9.19 0.16 0.19
CA GLY A 29 -7.96 -0.17 -0.51
C GLY A 29 -8.00 -1.48 -1.31
N VAL A 30 -8.92 -2.40 -0.97
CA VAL A 30 -8.96 -3.75 -1.54
C VAL A 30 -10.37 -4.18 -1.95
N ALA A 31 -11.35 -4.15 -1.04
CA ALA A 31 -12.66 -4.77 -1.29
C ALA A 31 -13.53 -4.01 -2.30
N GLU A 32 -13.45 -2.68 -2.30
CA GLU A 32 -14.18 -1.79 -3.20
C GLU A 32 -13.50 -1.64 -4.57
N VAL A 33 -12.29 -2.19 -4.74
CA VAL A 33 -11.55 -2.10 -6.00
C VAL A 33 -12.09 -3.15 -6.99
N PRO A 34 -12.53 -2.75 -8.20
CA PRO A 34 -13.04 -3.70 -9.19
C PRO A 34 -12.02 -4.80 -9.54
N PRO A 35 -12.44 -6.06 -9.71
CA PRO A 35 -11.53 -7.19 -9.93
C PRO A 35 -10.77 -7.13 -11.27
N ASP A 36 -11.28 -6.38 -12.24
CA ASP A 36 -10.68 -6.12 -13.56
C ASP A 36 -9.65 -4.98 -13.54
N THR A 37 -9.45 -4.33 -12.39
CA THR A 37 -8.46 -3.27 -12.21
C THR A 37 -7.05 -3.82 -12.38
N ARG A 38 -6.22 -3.11 -13.16
CA ARG A 38 -4.81 -3.48 -13.39
C ARG A 38 -4.03 -3.51 -12.08
N ASN A 39 -3.10 -4.46 -11.95
CA ASN A 39 -2.29 -4.64 -10.74
C ASN A 39 -1.54 -3.37 -10.31
N VAL A 40 -0.97 -2.62 -11.26
CA VAL A 40 -0.33 -1.31 -10.99
C VAL A 40 -1.26 -0.31 -10.32
N VAL A 41 -2.53 -0.27 -10.73
CA VAL A 41 -3.53 0.63 -10.15
C VAL A 41 -3.92 0.13 -8.76
N ARG A 42 -4.08 -1.20 -8.58
CA ARG A 42 -4.41 -1.81 -7.28
C ARG A 42 -3.32 -1.55 -6.23
N ALA A 43 -2.06 -1.79 -6.58
CA ALA A 43 -0.93 -1.59 -5.69
C ALA A 43 -0.77 -0.11 -5.31
N SER A 44 -0.80 0.78 -6.32
CA SER A 44 -0.71 2.22 -6.09
C SER A 44 -1.86 2.75 -5.25
N HIS A 45 -3.09 2.28 -5.52
CA HIS A 45 -4.28 2.66 -4.77
C HIS A 45 -4.21 2.21 -3.30
N LEU A 46 -3.74 0.99 -3.03
CA LEU A 46 -3.55 0.50 -1.66
C LEU A 46 -2.52 1.33 -0.89
N LEU A 47 -1.34 1.57 -1.49
CA LEU A 47 -0.29 2.39 -0.88
C LEU A 47 -0.77 3.82 -0.61
N ASN A 48 -1.51 4.41 -1.55
CA ASN A 48 -2.09 5.75 -1.41
C ASN A 48 -3.19 5.78 -0.35
N THR A 49 -4.03 4.74 -0.25
CA THR A 49 -5.09 4.62 0.74
C THR A 49 -4.50 4.56 2.15
N LEU A 50 -3.46 3.73 2.35
CA LEU A 50 -2.74 3.67 3.63
C LEU A 50 -2.08 5.00 3.98
N TYR A 51 -1.41 5.64 3.02
CA TYR A 51 -0.76 6.93 3.24
C TYR A 51 -1.76 8.03 3.61
N LYS A 52 -2.86 8.16 2.88
CA LYS A 52 -3.94 9.11 3.19
C LYS A 52 -4.57 8.85 4.55
N ALA A 53 -4.81 7.58 4.89
CA ALA A 53 -5.33 7.23 6.20
C ALA A 53 -4.40 7.67 7.33
N ILE A 54 -3.08 7.50 7.16
CA ILE A 54 -2.10 7.99 8.15
C ILE A 54 -2.23 9.50 8.34
N LEU A 55 -2.26 10.27 7.24
CA LEU A 55 -2.39 11.74 7.30
C LEU A 55 -3.71 12.18 7.95
N ASP A 56 -4.82 11.49 7.65
CA ASP A 56 -6.13 11.79 8.23
C ASP A 56 -6.13 11.61 9.75
N TYR A 57 -5.49 10.54 10.26
CA TYR A 57 -5.40 10.29 11.69
C TYR A 57 -4.35 11.16 12.39
N ASP A 58 -3.26 11.51 11.72
CA ASP A 58 -2.24 12.41 12.26
C ASP A 58 -2.82 13.81 12.58
N ASN A 59 -3.72 14.31 11.71
CA ASN A 59 -4.44 15.57 11.93
C ASN A 59 -5.36 15.59 13.17
N ILE A 60 -5.66 14.45 13.78
CA ILE A 60 -6.50 14.34 15.00
C ILE A 60 -5.67 14.60 16.28
N GLY A 61 -4.33 14.56 16.20
CA GLY A 61 -3.41 14.82 17.32
C GLY A 61 -3.18 13.61 18.24
N GLU A 62 -2.69 13.86 19.47
CA GLU A 62 -2.23 12.80 20.41
C GLU A 62 -3.26 11.70 20.70
N ALA A 63 -4.57 12.00 20.57
CA ALA A 63 -5.64 11.02 20.79
C ALA A 63 -5.62 9.84 19.80
N SER A 64 -4.96 9.97 18.65
CA SER A 64 -4.89 8.95 17.60
C SER A 64 -3.55 8.22 17.52
N GLU A 65 -2.59 8.49 18.42
CA GLU A 65 -1.21 7.97 18.35
C GLU A 65 -1.15 6.45 18.14
N GLN A 66 -1.95 5.68 18.88
CA GLN A 66 -2.01 4.23 18.74
C GLN A 66 -2.52 3.77 17.37
N THR A 67 -3.43 4.54 16.76
CA THR A 67 -3.97 4.26 15.42
C THR A 67 -2.96 4.62 14.35
N VAL A 68 -2.26 5.75 14.50
CA VAL A 68 -1.17 6.16 13.59
C VAL A 68 -0.04 5.14 13.64
N SER A 69 0.40 4.71 14.82
CA SER A 69 1.43 3.68 14.98
C SER A 69 1.05 2.37 14.27
N LEU A 70 -0.21 1.93 14.39
CA LEU A 70 -0.73 0.74 13.72
C LEU A 70 -0.71 0.90 12.18
N LEU A 71 -1.25 2.01 11.66
CA LEU A 71 -1.32 2.27 10.22
C LEU A 71 0.07 2.45 9.62
N PHE A 72 0.97 3.13 10.32
CA PHE A 72 2.35 3.32 9.90
C PHE A 72 3.10 1.98 9.81
N SER A 73 2.93 1.11 10.81
CA SER A 73 3.51 -0.24 10.78
C SER A 73 3.02 -1.04 9.57
N LEU A 74 1.72 -0.96 9.25
CA LEU A 74 1.15 -1.60 8.06
C LEU A 74 1.73 -1.00 6.78
N TRP A 75 1.84 0.32 6.69
CA TRP A 75 2.36 1.00 5.51
C TRP A 75 3.83 0.64 5.23
N VAL A 76 4.69 0.63 6.26
CA VAL A 76 6.10 0.26 6.14
C VAL A 76 6.26 -1.15 5.58
N GLU A 77 5.50 -2.11 6.08
CA GLU A 77 5.56 -3.48 5.57
C GLU A 77 4.95 -3.60 4.16
N THR A 78 3.93 -2.81 3.84
CA THR A 78 3.27 -2.84 2.53
C THR A 78 4.13 -2.18 1.44
N VAL A 79 4.90 -1.13 1.76
CA VAL A 79 5.77 -0.43 0.81
C VAL A 79 7.12 -1.12 0.60
N ARG A 80 7.52 -2.01 1.53
CA ARG A 80 8.78 -2.77 1.47
C ARG A 80 9.08 -3.41 0.10
N PRO A 81 8.19 -4.23 -0.51
CA PRO A 81 8.46 -4.82 -1.83
C PRO A 81 8.67 -3.77 -2.91
N TYR A 82 7.95 -2.65 -2.83
CA TYR A 82 8.06 -1.53 -3.77
C TYR A 82 9.45 -0.89 -3.71
N LEU A 83 9.98 -0.67 -2.50
CA LEU A 83 11.33 -0.13 -2.28
C LEU A 83 12.43 -1.12 -2.68
N GLN A 84 12.21 -2.42 -2.48
CA GLN A 84 13.14 -3.46 -2.93
C GLN A 84 13.26 -3.49 -4.45
N THR A 85 12.15 -3.32 -5.17
CA THR A 85 12.18 -3.19 -6.65
C THR A 85 12.96 -1.94 -7.08
N VAL A 86 12.81 -0.82 -6.37
CA VAL A 86 13.57 0.41 -6.63
C VAL A 86 15.07 0.19 -6.41
N ASP A 87 15.45 -0.43 -5.30
CA ASP A 87 16.85 -0.71 -4.96
C ASP A 87 17.52 -1.60 -6.02
N GLU A 88 16.88 -2.72 -6.36
CA GLU A 88 17.37 -3.64 -7.39
C GLU A 88 17.54 -2.94 -8.75
N TRP A 89 16.60 -2.05 -9.09
CA TRP A 89 16.67 -1.32 -10.34
C TRP A 89 17.79 -0.27 -10.35
N ILE A 90 17.98 0.46 -9.25
CA ILE A 90 19.02 1.51 -9.16
C ILE A 90 20.41 0.90 -9.10
N VAL A 91 20.61 -0.15 -8.32
CA VAL A 91 21.93 -0.76 -8.09
C VAL A 91 22.33 -1.69 -9.23
N HIS A 92 21.43 -2.56 -9.68
CA HIS A 92 21.72 -3.60 -10.66
C HIS A 92 21.21 -3.30 -12.07
N GLY A 93 20.44 -2.22 -12.26
CA GLY A 93 19.85 -1.86 -13.55
C GLY A 93 18.72 -2.80 -13.99
N ASN A 94 18.24 -3.66 -13.08
CA ASN A 94 17.28 -4.71 -13.38
C ASN A 94 15.90 -4.39 -12.78
N LEU A 95 14.96 -3.94 -13.62
CA LEU A 95 13.57 -3.80 -13.19
C LEU A 95 12.84 -5.14 -13.25
N PHE A 96 12.77 -5.84 -12.11
CA PHE A 96 12.06 -7.10 -11.95
C PHE A 96 10.72 -6.93 -11.21
N ASP A 97 9.62 -6.95 -11.98
CA ASP A 97 8.25 -6.86 -11.48
C ASP A 97 7.35 -7.85 -12.24
N PRO A 98 7.26 -9.12 -11.78
CA PRO A 98 6.49 -10.15 -12.48
C PRO A 98 4.97 -9.92 -12.40
N ALA A 99 4.50 -9.26 -11.32
CA ALA A 99 3.09 -9.00 -11.07
C ALA A 99 2.59 -7.70 -11.73
N LYS A 100 3.48 -6.88 -12.29
CA LYS A 100 3.14 -5.58 -12.92
C LYS A 100 2.48 -4.61 -11.92
N GLU A 101 3.01 -4.58 -10.71
CA GLU A 101 2.55 -3.73 -9.60
C GLU A 101 3.28 -2.38 -9.56
N PHE A 102 4.50 -2.30 -10.11
CA PHE A 102 5.31 -1.09 -10.14
C PHE A 102 4.79 -0.09 -11.19
N ILE A 103 4.79 1.20 -10.86
CA ILE A 103 4.27 2.27 -11.74
C ILE A 103 5.09 2.44 -13.02
N ILE A 104 6.36 2.01 -13.00
CA ILE A 104 7.23 1.98 -14.18
C ILE A 104 7.28 0.53 -14.65
N GLN A 105 7.00 0.28 -15.92
CA GLN A 105 7.06 -1.08 -16.46
C GLN A 105 8.01 -1.14 -17.65
N ARG A 106 8.89 -2.15 -17.63
CA ARG A 106 9.82 -2.41 -18.73
C ARG A 106 9.09 -3.09 -19.89
N ASN A 107 9.13 -2.46 -21.05
CA ASN A 107 8.72 -3.05 -22.31
C ASN A 107 9.82 -3.99 -22.82
N LYS A 108 9.64 -5.30 -22.60
CA LYS A 108 10.61 -6.32 -23.02
C LYS A 108 10.73 -6.47 -24.54
N ASN A 109 9.82 -5.88 -25.32
CA ASN A 109 9.85 -5.95 -26.78
C ASN A 109 10.86 -4.97 -27.40
N VAL A 110 11.38 -4.03 -26.62
CA VAL A 110 12.35 -3.02 -27.09
C VAL A 110 13.73 -3.43 -26.63
N SER A 111 14.59 -3.85 -27.58
CA SER A 111 15.98 -4.19 -27.30
C SER A 111 16.82 -2.93 -27.11
N VAL A 112 17.98 -3.07 -26.45
CA VAL A 112 18.92 -1.96 -26.20
C VAL A 112 19.39 -1.29 -27.50
N ASN A 113 19.45 -2.05 -28.59
CA ASN A 113 19.88 -1.56 -29.90
C ASN A 113 18.73 -1.01 -30.75
N HIS A 114 17.50 -0.97 -30.22
CA HIS A 114 16.36 -0.43 -30.94
C HIS A 114 16.47 1.09 -31.05
N ARG A 115 16.17 1.65 -32.22
CA ARG A 115 16.23 3.10 -32.48
C ARG A 115 15.43 3.90 -31.45
N ASP A 116 14.27 3.38 -31.07
CA ASP A 116 13.35 4.03 -30.14
C ASP A 116 13.55 3.60 -28.68
N PHE A 117 14.71 3.03 -28.33
CA PHE A 117 14.99 2.53 -26.98
C PHE A 117 14.61 3.53 -25.89
N TRP A 118 15.09 4.77 -25.99
CA TRP A 118 14.83 5.80 -24.98
C TRP A 118 13.35 6.21 -24.87
N TYR A 119 12.57 6.04 -25.93
CA TYR A 119 11.17 6.45 -25.99
C TYR A 119 10.20 5.33 -25.60
N ALA A 120 10.54 4.07 -25.90
CA ALA A 120 9.59 2.95 -25.84
C ALA A 120 9.94 1.87 -24.80
N THR A 121 11.11 1.95 -24.14
CA THR A 121 11.57 0.90 -23.21
C THR A 121 10.84 0.90 -21.88
N TYR A 122 10.35 2.05 -21.42
CA TYR A 122 9.63 2.15 -20.14
C TYR A 122 8.29 2.87 -20.33
N THR A 123 7.26 2.36 -19.68
CA THR A 123 5.96 3.00 -19.61
C THR A 123 5.72 3.44 -18.17
N LEU A 124 5.43 4.73 -17.99
CA LEU A 124 4.96 5.27 -16.72
C LEU A 124 3.43 5.21 -16.69
N TYR A 125 2.88 4.52 -15.70
CA TYR A 125 1.46 4.56 -15.42
C TYR A 125 1.18 5.71 -14.45
N SER A 126 0.44 6.71 -14.93
CA SER A 126 -0.14 7.72 -14.05
C SER A 126 -1.33 7.10 -13.33
N VAL A 127 -1.28 7.08 -12.00
CA VAL A 127 -2.37 6.62 -11.12
C VAL A 127 -2.83 7.76 -10.24
#